data_AF-A0A161LN24-F1
#
_entry.id   AF-A0A161LN24-F1
#
_cell.length_a   1.000
_cell.length_b   1.000
_cell.length_c   1.000
_cell.angle_alpha   90.00
_cell.angle_beta   90.00
_cell.angle_gamma   90.00
#
_symmetry.space_group_name_H-M   'P 1'
#
loop_
_entity.id
_entity.type
_entity.pdbx_description
1 polymer ?
#
loop_
_entity_poly.entity_id
_entity_poly.type
_entity_poly.pdbx_seq_one_letter_code
_entity_poly.pdbx_strand_id
1 'polypeptide(L)'
;MLRRHRFGVPALLIASVYLAVVAGAAVLAPATGDIGALWRMTLFTEVDEDAAVTWPNVLVLCAAGLAWAWALWQSLRGPLAGPPPILDRGVRRLRAGLYAAAAASWLLAVIPSWPRGTEILYAMVMCAVVEWFQPVLRRNLRRVAHMGTVGVLGYGGSAVFAALDGPASPVPDGLPLVCVVAALVWTVLALRAQWRDGRWRRATVRYGIAALLAPLGLISAGPLLALTGDLHLDAAGAAVGTLMLVWLARSAHELADPPRQPAPPAPLSAQPHP
;
A
#
# COMPACT_ATOMS: atom_id res chain seq x y z
N MET A 1 -17.47 -6.33 21.68
CA MET A 1 -18.29 -6.39 20.45
C MET A 1 -17.36 -6.48 19.24
N LEU A 2 -17.49 -7.53 18.41
CA LEU A 2 -16.72 -7.66 17.16
C LEU A 2 -17.04 -6.48 16.22
N ARG A 3 -16.04 -5.70 15.84
CA ARG A 3 -16.19 -4.59 14.90
C ARG A 3 -16.49 -5.14 13.51
N ARG A 4 -17.73 -4.99 13.06
CA ARG A 4 -18.16 -5.39 11.71
C ARG A 4 -17.67 -4.35 10.69
N HIS A 5 -17.12 -4.82 9.58
CA HIS A 5 -16.76 -3.97 8.43
C HIS A 5 -17.86 -4.08 7.38
N ARG A 6 -18.14 -2.99 6.66
CA ARG A 6 -19.27 -2.94 5.70
C ARG A 6 -19.15 -3.99 4.58
N PHE A 7 -17.93 -4.20 4.09
CA PHE A 7 -17.63 -5.15 3.02
C PHE A 7 -16.75 -6.30 3.52
N GLY A 8 -16.77 -6.60 4.82
CA GLY A 8 -15.91 -7.62 5.42
C GLY A 8 -16.10 -9.01 4.82
N VAL A 9 -17.36 -9.42 4.62
CA VAL A 9 -17.71 -10.73 4.02
C VAL A 9 -17.30 -10.81 2.54
N PRO A 10 -17.72 -9.90 1.64
CA PRO A 10 -17.32 -10.00 0.24
C PRO A 10 -15.80 -9.90 0.05
N ALA A 11 -15.12 -9.06 0.84
CA ALA A 11 -13.66 -8.98 0.81
C ALA A 11 -12.99 -10.29 1.25
N LEU A 12 -13.52 -10.96 2.27
CA LEU A 12 -13.03 -12.25 2.70
C LEU A 12 -13.24 -13.30 1.61
N LEU A 13 -14.41 -13.35 0.97
CA LEU A 13 -14.69 -14.27 -0.12
C LEU A 13 -13.72 -14.09 -1.28
N ILE A 14 -13.48 -12.85 -1.72
CA ILE A 14 -12.54 -12.55 -2.82
C ILE A 14 -11.12 -13.00 -2.44
N ALA A 15 -10.65 -12.67 -1.23
CA ALA A 15 -9.33 -13.07 -0.77
C ALA A 15 -9.20 -14.59 -0.62
N SER A 16 -10.25 -15.27 -0.15
CA SER A 16 -10.28 -16.73 -0.03
C SER A 16 -10.30 -17.42 -1.39
N VAL A 17 -11.02 -16.90 -2.38
CA VAL A 17 -11.01 -17.42 -3.75
C VAL A 17 -9.62 -17.28 -4.35
N TYR A 18 -9.00 -16.10 -4.23
CA TYR A 18 -7.62 -15.89 -4.69
C TYR A 18 -6.64 -16.85 -4.01
N LEU A 19 -6.74 -17.03 -2.69
CA LEU A 19 -5.88 -17.95 -1.94
C LEU A 19 -6.10 -19.42 -2.35
N ALA A 20 -7.34 -19.83 -2.63
CA ALA A 20 -7.65 -21.17 -3.12
C ALA A 20 -7.03 -21.43 -4.50
N VAL A 21 -7.05 -20.43 -5.38
CA VAL A 21 -6.40 -20.49 -6.70
C VAL A 21 -4.87 -20.62 -6.55
N VAL A 22 -4.25 -19.81 -5.68
CA VAL A 22 -2.81 -19.92 -5.36
C VAL A 22 -2.47 -21.29 -4.79
N ALA A 23 -3.27 -21.82 -3.86
CA ALA A 23 -3.05 -23.14 -3.28
C ALA A 23 -3.18 -24.26 -4.33
N GLY A 24 -4.17 -24.15 -5.23
CA GLY A 24 -4.31 -25.08 -6.36
C GLY A 24 -3.08 -25.07 -7.28
N ALA A 25 -2.60 -23.88 -7.65
CA ALA A 25 -1.38 -23.74 -8.44
C ALA A 25 -0.14 -24.31 -7.71
N ALA A 26 -0.04 -24.13 -6.39
CA ALA A 26 1.05 -24.66 -5.58
C ALA A 26 1.07 -26.19 -5.48
N VAL A 27 -0.10 -26.84 -5.45
CA VAL A 27 -0.20 -28.31 -5.49
C VAL A 27 0.09 -28.85 -6.89
N LEU A 28 -0.35 -28.15 -7.94
CA LEU A 28 -0.13 -28.56 -9.32
C LEU A 28 1.33 -28.43 -9.73
N ALA A 29 2.03 -27.38 -9.28
CA ALA A 29 3.42 -27.12 -9.68
C ALA A 29 4.36 -28.34 -9.56
N PRO A 30 4.47 -29.03 -8.41
CA PRO A 30 5.31 -30.23 -8.30
C PRO A 30 4.76 -31.43 -9.08
N ALA A 31 3.45 -31.51 -9.31
CA ALA A 31 2.83 -32.61 -10.05
C ALA A 31 3.03 -32.49 -11.57
N THR A 32 3.05 -31.26 -12.10
CA THR A 32 3.25 -30.97 -13.52
C THR A 32 4.70 -30.64 -13.88
N GLY A 33 5.52 -30.31 -12.88
CA GLY A 33 6.86 -29.78 -13.11
C GLY A 33 6.85 -28.36 -13.69
N ASP A 34 5.74 -27.61 -13.56
CA ASP A 34 5.57 -26.25 -14.06
C ASP A 34 5.18 -25.28 -12.93
N ILE A 35 6.08 -24.39 -12.55
CA ILE A 35 5.84 -23.35 -11.52
C ILE A 35 5.14 -22.11 -12.07
N GLY A 36 4.93 -22.04 -13.37
CA GLY A 36 4.62 -20.79 -14.05
C GLY A 36 3.25 -20.22 -13.75
N ALA A 37 2.26 -21.07 -13.49
CA ALA A 37 0.94 -20.61 -13.05
C ALA A 37 1.03 -19.96 -11.66
N LEU A 38 1.74 -20.59 -10.72
CA LEU A 38 1.93 -20.06 -9.37
C LEU A 38 2.70 -18.73 -9.43
N TRP A 39 3.79 -18.69 -10.20
CA TRP A 39 4.61 -17.49 -10.41
C TRP A 39 3.80 -16.29 -10.87
N ARG A 40 3.07 -16.43 -11.99
CA ARG A 40 2.26 -15.34 -12.57
C ARG A 40 1.17 -14.85 -11.61
N MET A 41 0.59 -15.74 -10.82
CA MET A 41 -0.47 -15.40 -9.87
C MET A 41 0.03 -14.64 -8.63
N THR A 42 1.31 -14.78 -8.27
CA THR A 42 1.87 -14.21 -7.04
C THR A 42 2.82 -13.05 -7.29
N LEU A 43 3.53 -13.05 -8.42
CA LEU A 43 4.49 -12.02 -8.81
C LEU A 43 3.97 -11.10 -9.92
N PHE A 44 2.96 -11.55 -10.67
CA PHE A 44 2.39 -10.82 -11.81
C PHE A 44 3.41 -10.46 -12.89
N THR A 45 4.45 -11.28 -13.04
CA THR A 45 5.46 -11.19 -14.07
C THR A 45 5.52 -12.48 -14.87
N GLU A 46 6.16 -12.43 -16.04
CA GLU A 46 6.48 -13.65 -16.76
C GLU A 46 7.50 -14.48 -15.98
N VAL A 47 7.43 -15.79 -16.23
CA VAL A 47 8.27 -16.78 -15.57
C VAL A 47 9.67 -16.70 -16.15
N ASP A 48 10.67 -16.75 -15.27
CA ASP A 48 12.04 -16.93 -15.68
C ASP A 48 12.23 -18.35 -16.25
N GLU A 49 12.82 -18.46 -17.45
CA GLU A 49 12.99 -19.74 -18.15
C GLU A 49 13.84 -20.74 -17.34
N ASP A 50 14.68 -20.24 -16.43
CA ASP A 50 15.54 -21.03 -15.57
C ASP A 50 14.90 -21.39 -14.21
N ALA A 51 13.64 -21.03 -13.97
CA ALA A 51 12.97 -21.22 -12.68
C ALA A 51 12.66 -22.70 -12.39
N ALA A 52 13.49 -23.33 -11.56
CA ALA A 52 13.28 -24.71 -11.13
C ALA A 52 12.07 -24.88 -10.20
N VAL A 53 11.32 -25.97 -10.38
CA VAL A 53 10.24 -26.37 -9.47
C VAL A 53 10.81 -27.06 -8.24
N THR A 54 11.19 -26.27 -7.26
CA THR A 54 11.68 -26.76 -5.97
C THR A 54 10.69 -26.42 -4.86
N TRP A 55 10.66 -27.24 -3.81
CA TRP A 55 9.80 -26.97 -2.65
C TRP A 55 10.05 -25.59 -2.01
N PRO A 56 11.30 -25.10 -1.85
CA PRO A 56 11.57 -23.73 -1.43
C PRO A 56 10.91 -22.67 -2.32
N ASN A 57 11.02 -22.79 -3.64
CA ASN A 57 10.45 -21.84 -4.59
C ASN A 57 8.92 -21.79 -4.49
N VAL A 58 8.28 -22.96 -4.37
CA VAL A 58 6.83 -23.06 -4.16
C VAL A 58 6.41 -22.38 -2.86
N LEU A 59 7.14 -22.57 -1.76
CA LEU A 59 6.86 -21.93 -0.47
C LEU A 59 6.99 -20.41 -0.52
N VAL A 60 8.04 -19.90 -1.17
CA VAL A 60 8.29 -18.46 -1.32
C VAL A 60 7.19 -17.80 -2.13
N LEU A 61 6.78 -18.41 -3.24
CA LEU A 61 5.65 -17.92 -4.04
C LEU A 61 4.34 -17.99 -3.26
N CYS A 62 4.08 -19.05 -2.50
CA CYS A 62 2.92 -19.14 -1.61
C CYS A 62 2.91 -18.00 -0.57
N ALA A 63 4.07 -17.64 -0.02
CA ALA A 63 4.18 -16.52 0.91
C ALA A 63 3.86 -15.17 0.25
N ALA A 64 4.35 -14.94 -0.98
CA ALA A 64 4.00 -13.76 -1.77
C ALA A 64 2.49 -13.72 -2.08
N GLY A 65 1.90 -14.85 -2.49
CA GLY A 65 0.46 -14.99 -2.69
C GLY A 65 -0.34 -14.72 -1.40
N LEU A 66 0.12 -15.20 -0.25
CA LEU A 66 -0.53 -14.91 1.03
C LEU A 66 -0.49 -13.41 1.36
N ALA A 67 0.63 -12.73 1.06
CA ALA A 67 0.74 -11.28 1.23
C ALA A 67 -0.29 -10.53 0.36
N TRP A 68 -0.45 -10.95 -0.91
CA TRP A 68 -1.47 -10.40 -1.80
C TRP A 68 -2.90 -10.69 -1.34
N ALA A 69 -3.20 -11.92 -0.91
CA ALA A 69 -4.51 -12.29 -0.38
C ALA A 69 -4.87 -11.43 0.84
N TRP A 70 -3.90 -11.25 1.75
CA TRP A 70 -4.04 -10.38 2.90
C TRP A 70 -4.28 -8.92 2.48
N ALA A 71 -3.52 -8.41 1.51
CA ALA A 71 -3.64 -7.04 1.03
C ALA A 71 -4.99 -6.76 0.37
N LEU A 72 -5.50 -7.71 -0.43
CA LEU A 72 -6.84 -7.66 -1.02
C LEU A 72 -7.90 -7.61 0.08
N TRP A 73 -7.82 -8.48 1.09
CA TRP A 73 -8.75 -8.46 2.21
C TRP A 73 -8.72 -7.12 2.97
N GLN A 74 -7.53 -6.59 3.28
CA GLN A 74 -7.38 -5.31 3.97
C GLN A 74 -7.95 -4.13 3.16
N SER A 75 -7.77 -4.16 1.85
CA SER A 75 -8.16 -3.10 0.93
C SER A 75 -9.65 -3.14 0.60
N LEU A 76 -10.25 -4.32 0.46
CA LEU A 76 -11.64 -4.48 0.03
C LEU A 76 -12.66 -4.46 1.17
N ARG A 77 -12.26 -4.78 2.41
CA ARG A 77 -13.22 -4.88 3.54
C ARG A 77 -13.98 -3.59 3.85
N GLY A 78 -13.48 -2.46 3.38
CA GLY A 78 -14.09 -1.14 3.54
C GLY A 78 -14.00 -0.56 4.95
N PRO A 79 -14.68 0.59 5.17
CA PRO A 79 -14.80 1.24 6.48
C PRO A 79 -15.57 0.38 7.49
N LEU A 80 -15.49 0.77 8.77
CA LEU A 80 -16.34 0.18 9.79
C LEU A 80 -17.84 0.34 9.48
N ALA A 81 -18.62 -0.67 9.85
CA ALA A 81 -20.08 -0.58 9.84
C ALA A 81 -20.55 0.40 10.92
N GLY A 82 -21.56 1.20 10.59
CA GLY A 82 -22.10 2.26 11.42
C GLY A 82 -22.67 3.41 10.57
N PRO A 83 -23.34 4.39 11.18
CA PRO A 83 -23.84 5.56 10.47
C PRO A 83 -22.70 6.25 9.70
N PRO A 84 -22.88 6.59 8.41
CA PRO A 84 -21.85 7.28 7.66
C PRO A 84 -21.57 8.64 8.32
N PRO A 85 -20.31 8.98 8.61
CA PRO A 85 -19.99 10.32 9.10
C PRO A 85 -20.31 11.35 8.00
N ILE A 86 -20.75 12.54 8.42
CA ILE A 86 -20.85 13.69 7.52
C ILE A 86 -19.42 14.11 7.17
N LEU A 87 -19.03 13.88 5.91
CA LEU A 87 -17.69 14.18 5.42
C LEU A 87 -17.66 15.52 4.70
N ASP A 88 -16.77 16.41 5.14
CA ASP A 88 -16.43 17.62 4.42
C ASP A 88 -15.95 17.28 2.99
N ARG A 89 -16.18 18.20 2.04
CA ARG A 89 -15.79 18.01 0.62
C ARG A 89 -14.31 17.67 0.47
N GLY A 90 -13.43 18.27 1.29
CA GLY A 90 -11.99 18.00 1.28
C GLY A 90 -11.66 16.56 1.72
N VAL A 91 -12.29 16.07 2.79
CA VAL A 91 -12.10 14.69 3.28
C VAL A 91 -12.62 13.69 2.25
N ARG A 92 -13.76 13.97 1.61
CA ARG A 92 -14.30 13.11 0.54
C ARG A 92 -13.36 13.02 -0.66
N ARG A 93 -12.79 14.14 -1.11
CA ARG A 93 -11.79 14.16 -2.20
C ARG A 93 -10.54 13.37 -1.84
N LEU A 94 -9.97 13.63 -0.66
CA LEU A 94 -8.80 12.89 -0.21
C LEU A 94 -9.06 11.38 -0.13
N ARG A 95 -10.22 10.99 0.43
CA ARG A 95 -10.62 9.58 0.50
C ARG A 95 -10.69 8.94 -0.90
N ALA A 96 -11.30 9.62 -1.86
CA ALA A 96 -11.35 9.14 -3.24
C ALA A 96 -9.94 9.04 -3.86
N GLY A 97 -9.08 10.04 -3.62
CA GLY A 97 -7.69 10.02 -4.07
C GLY A 97 -6.89 8.86 -3.50
N LEU A 98 -7.04 8.55 -2.21
CA LEU A 98 -6.36 7.42 -1.58
C LEU A 98 -6.83 6.07 -2.12
N TYR A 99 -8.13 5.91 -2.42
CA TYR A 99 -8.62 4.71 -3.11
C TYR A 99 -8.11 4.61 -4.55
N ALA A 100 -8.07 5.73 -5.28
CA ALA A 100 -7.51 5.76 -6.63
C ALA A 100 -6.02 5.42 -6.61
N ALA A 101 -5.26 5.91 -5.61
CA ALA A 101 -3.85 5.61 -5.45
C ALA A 101 -3.63 4.13 -5.12
N ALA A 102 -4.47 3.56 -4.24
CA ALA A 102 -4.47 2.13 -3.97
C ALA A 102 -4.74 1.32 -5.25
N ALA A 103 -5.77 1.69 -6.02
CA ALA A 103 -6.08 1.02 -7.29
C ALA A 103 -4.93 1.15 -8.30
N ALA A 104 -4.34 2.34 -8.46
CA ALA A 104 -3.19 2.56 -9.34
C ALA A 104 -1.94 1.76 -8.89
N SER A 105 -1.70 1.65 -7.58
CA SER A 105 -0.63 0.80 -7.03
C SER A 105 -0.86 -0.68 -7.30
N TRP A 106 -2.12 -1.13 -7.31
CA TRP A 106 -2.46 -2.51 -7.68
C TRP A 106 -2.31 -2.74 -9.20
N LEU A 107 -2.75 -1.79 -10.03
CA LEU A 107 -2.58 -1.85 -11.48
C LEU A 107 -1.10 -1.90 -11.88
N LEU A 108 -0.24 -1.15 -11.20
CA LEU A 108 1.22 -1.21 -11.36
C LEU A 108 1.77 -2.62 -11.17
N ALA A 109 1.22 -3.37 -10.21
CA ALA A 109 1.66 -4.73 -9.95
C ALA A 109 1.10 -5.71 -11.01
N VAL A 110 -0.18 -5.58 -11.38
CA VAL A 110 -0.89 -6.61 -12.18
C VAL A 110 -0.71 -6.43 -13.70
N ILE A 111 -0.32 -5.25 -14.18
CA ILE A 111 -0.16 -4.95 -15.60
C ILE A 111 1.31 -4.60 -15.90
N PRO A 112 2.23 -5.57 -15.81
CA PRO A 112 3.66 -5.33 -16.04
C PRO A 112 3.96 -4.90 -17.48
N SER A 113 3.06 -5.20 -18.44
CA SER A 113 3.23 -4.88 -19.86
C SER A 113 3.04 -3.41 -20.20
N TRP A 114 2.49 -2.60 -19.29
CA TRP A 114 2.28 -1.16 -19.49
C TRP A 114 2.92 -0.29 -18.40
N PRO A 115 4.22 -0.46 -18.12
CA PRO A 115 4.84 0.05 -16.90
C PRO A 115 4.82 1.58 -16.85
N ARG A 116 5.25 2.25 -17.94
CA ARG A 116 5.28 3.73 -18.00
C ARG A 116 3.91 4.36 -17.80
N GLY A 117 2.87 3.82 -18.43
CA GLY A 117 1.52 4.36 -18.31
C GLY A 117 0.98 4.22 -16.89
N THR A 118 1.21 3.08 -16.25
CA THR A 118 0.82 2.85 -14.85
C THR A 118 1.63 3.69 -13.87
N GLU A 119 2.92 3.92 -14.13
CA GLU A 119 3.79 4.76 -13.29
C GLU A 119 3.36 6.23 -13.34
N ILE A 120 3.15 6.75 -14.56
CA ILE A 120 2.63 8.12 -14.76
C ILE A 120 1.26 8.26 -14.09
N LEU A 121 0.35 7.29 -14.28
CA LEU A 121 -0.97 7.30 -13.64
C LEU A 121 -0.85 7.32 -12.11
N TYR A 122 -0.07 6.43 -11.53
CA TYR A 122 0.14 6.37 -10.07
C TYR A 122 0.72 7.67 -9.54
N ALA A 123 1.75 8.20 -10.21
CA ALA A 123 2.41 9.44 -9.84
C ALA A 123 1.45 10.65 -9.91
N MET A 124 0.64 10.77 -10.96
CA MET A 124 -0.38 11.81 -11.08
C MET A 124 -1.45 11.72 -9.98
N VAL A 125 -1.91 10.50 -9.68
CA VAL A 125 -2.89 10.28 -8.60
C VAL A 125 -2.28 10.62 -7.24
N MET A 126 -1.02 10.26 -7.00
CA MET A 126 -0.31 10.63 -5.78
C MET A 126 -0.07 12.13 -5.66
N CYS A 127 0.18 12.86 -6.75
CA CYS A 127 0.18 14.33 -6.73
C CYS A 127 -1.17 14.90 -6.27
N ALA A 128 -2.28 14.37 -6.77
CA ALA A 128 -3.61 14.77 -6.30
C ALA A 128 -3.83 14.45 -4.81
N VAL A 129 -3.33 13.30 -4.35
CA VAL A 129 -3.33 12.94 -2.92
C VAL A 129 -2.54 13.96 -2.11
N VAL A 130 -1.30 14.31 -2.50
CA VAL A 130 -0.46 15.32 -1.83
C VAL A 130 -1.22 16.63 -1.63
N GLU A 131 -1.84 17.14 -2.70
CA GLU A 131 -2.58 18.41 -2.68
C GLU A 131 -3.81 18.34 -1.77
N TRP A 132 -4.58 17.25 -1.83
CA TRP A 132 -5.78 17.09 -0.99
C TRP A 132 -5.46 16.73 0.47
N PHE A 133 -4.26 16.22 0.73
CA PHE A 133 -3.81 15.89 2.09
C PHE A 133 -3.56 17.16 2.90
N GLN A 134 -3.02 18.20 2.28
CA GLN A 134 -2.71 19.47 2.95
C GLN A 134 -3.89 20.08 3.72
N PRO A 135 -5.04 20.42 3.09
CA PRO A 135 -6.13 21.10 3.78
C PRO A 135 -6.71 20.27 4.93
N VAL A 136 -6.66 18.94 4.83
CA VAL A 136 -7.13 18.03 5.88
C VAL A 136 -6.24 18.11 7.12
N LEU A 137 -4.94 18.38 6.95
CA LEU A 137 -3.95 18.44 8.04
C LEU A 137 -3.59 19.84 8.53
N ARG A 138 -4.05 20.91 7.84
CA ARG A 138 -3.69 22.31 8.15
C ARG A 138 -3.89 22.71 9.61
N ARG A 139 -4.81 22.06 10.32
CA ARG A 139 -5.10 22.36 11.74
C ARG A 139 -3.96 21.98 12.69
N ASN A 140 -3.06 21.06 12.30
CA ASN A 140 -2.14 20.41 13.24
C ASN A 140 -0.64 20.65 12.97
N LEU A 141 -0.25 21.33 11.89
CA LEU A 141 1.16 21.48 11.51
C LEU A 141 1.48 22.89 10.98
N ARG A 142 2.39 23.61 11.64
CA ARG A 142 2.95 24.89 11.16
C ARG A 142 3.78 24.77 9.86
N ARG A 143 4.13 23.54 9.43
CA ARG A 143 5.00 23.27 8.26
C ARG A 143 4.25 22.72 7.03
N VAL A 144 2.93 22.92 6.94
CA VAL A 144 2.11 22.31 5.87
C VAL A 144 2.54 22.75 4.47
N ALA A 145 3.00 23.99 4.30
CA ALA A 145 3.43 24.49 2.99
C ALA A 145 4.57 23.66 2.39
N HIS A 146 5.56 23.26 3.20
CA HIS A 146 6.72 22.50 2.73
C HIS A 146 6.33 21.05 2.38
N MET A 147 5.28 20.53 2.99
CA MET A 147 4.80 19.18 2.71
C MET A 147 4.28 19.07 1.27
N GLY A 148 3.53 20.04 0.75
CA GLY A 148 3.05 19.95 -0.65
C GLY A 148 4.18 20.02 -1.65
N THR A 149 5.05 21.01 -1.49
CA THR A 149 6.18 21.21 -2.40
C THR A 149 7.05 19.96 -2.51
N VAL A 150 7.36 19.33 -1.37
CA VAL A 150 8.17 18.11 -1.34
C VAL A 150 7.41 16.92 -1.96
N GLY A 151 6.11 16.80 -1.70
CA GLY A 151 5.30 15.73 -2.31
C GLY A 151 5.14 15.87 -3.82
N VAL A 152 4.89 17.09 -4.32
CA VAL A 152 4.80 17.40 -5.75
C VAL A 152 6.15 17.21 -6.43
N LEU A 153 7.26 17.60 -5.78
CA LEU A 153 8.60 17.31 -6.30
C LEU A 153 8.83 15.79 -6.42
N GLY A 154 8.44 15.02 -5.42
CA GLY A 154 8.61 13.56 -5.42
C GLY A 154 7.78 12.88 -6.50
N TYR A 155 6.45 12.98 -6.43
CA TYR A 155 5.57 12.26 -7.35
C TYR A 155 5.46 12.96 -8.72
N GLY A 156 5.42 14.28 -8.76
CA GLY A 156 5.37 15.03 -10.02
C GLY A 156 6.67 14.90 -10.80
N GLY A 157 7.81 14.97 -10.11
CA GLY A 157 9.11 14.69 -10.72
C GLY A 157 9.21 13.25 -11.23
N SER A 158 8.68 12.27 -10.49
CA SER A 158 8.61 10.86 -10.95
C SER A 158 7.73 10.70 -12.20
N ALA A 159 6.60 11.41 -12.30
CA ALA A 159 5.76 11.38 -13.50
C ALA A 159 6.48 11.97 -14.72
N VAL A 160 7.19 13.09 -14.54
CA VAL A 160 8.00 13.72 -15.59
C VAL A 160 9.13 12.79 -16.00
N PHE A 161 9.82 12.17 -15.04
CA PHE A 161 10.85 11.18 -15.30
C PHE A 161 10.28 10.03 -16.14
N ALA A 162 9.22 9.36 -15.69
CA ALA A 162 8.61 8.23 -16.42
C ALA A 162 8.10 8.61 -17.83
N ALA A 163 7.71 9.87 -18.04
CA ALA A 163 7.28 10.37 -19.35
C ALA A 163 8.45 10.70 -20.30
N LEU A 164 9.60 11.11 -19.76
CA LEU A 164 10.77 11.53 -20.53
C LEU A 164 11.85 10.45 -20.65
N ASP A 165 11.83 9.44 -19.77
CA ASP A 165 12.81 8.36 -19.71
C ASP A 165 12.69 7.45 -20.94
N GLY A 166 13.45 7.84 -21.96
CA GLY A 166 13.53 7.20 -23.25
C GLY A 166 14.87 7.50 -23.92
N PRO A 167 15.27 6.68 -24.90
CA PRO A 167 16.60 6.73 -25.51
C PRO A 167 16.94 8.06 -26.21
N ALA A 168 15.94 8.93 -26.43
CA ALA A 168 16.09 10.20 -27.13
C ALA A 168 16.29 11.42 -26.20
N SER A 169 16.13 11.28 -24.89
CA SER A 169 16.21 12.41 -23.95
C SER A 169 16.87 11.99 -22.64
N PRO A 170 18.21 12.10 -22.52
CA PRO A 170 18.89 11.78 -21.27
C PRO A 170 18.42 12.75 -20.17
N VAL A 171 17.72 12.19 -19.18
CA VAL A 171 17.32 12.93 -17.98
C VAL A 171 18.54 13.07 -17.07
N PRO A 172 18.70 14.17 -16.31
CA PRO A 172 19.85 14.31 -15.41
C PRO A 172 19.95 13.14 -14.42
N ASP A 173 21.14 12.54 -14.30
CA ASP A 173 21.39 11.32 -13.51
C ASP A 173 20.95 11.42 -12.03
N GLY A 174 20.87 12.63 -11.47
CA GLY A 174 20.43 12.86 -10.09
C GLY A 174 18.91 13.01 -9.89
N LEU A 175 18.13 13.25 -10.96
CA LEU A 175 16.70 13.54 -10.83
C LEU A 175 15.91 12.40 -10.18
N PRO A 176 16.11 11.11 -10.55
CA PRO A 176 15.37 10.00 -9.92
C PRO A 176 15.61 9.94 -8.42
N LEU A 177 16.87 10.10 -7.99
CA LEU A 177 17.23 10.09 -6.57
C LEU A 177 16.55 11.23 -5.81
N VAL A 178 16.56 12.44 -6.37
CA VAL A 178 15.87 13.59 -5.76
C VAL A 178 14.37 13.34 -5.63
N CYS A 179 13.73 12.76 -6.66
CA CYS A 179 12.32 12.43 -6.64
C CYS A 179 11.99 11.39 -5.56
N VAL A 180 12.79 10.32 -5.47
CA VAL A 180 12.64 9.28 -4.44
C VAL A 180 12.80 9.87 -3.05
N VAL A 181 13.86 10.64 -2.80
CA VAL A 181 14.10 11.28 -1.49
C VAL A 181 12.95 12.22 -1.12
N ALA A 182 12.47 13.02 -2.08
CA ALA A 182 11.34 13.91 -1.86
C ALA A 182 10.05 13.12 -1.52
N ALA A 183 9.76 12.04 -2.24
CA ALA A 183 8.62 11.17 -1.93
C ALA A 183 8.73 10.50 -0.55
N LEU A 184 9.94 10.09 -0.14
CA LEU A 184 10.21 9.54 1.20
C LEU A 184 9.97 10.60 2.30
N VAL A 185 10.53 11.80 2.13
CA VAL A 185 10.34 12.91 3.08
C VAL A 185 8.86 13.26 3.20
N TRP A 186 8.15 13.33 2.07
CA TRP A 186 6.70 13.55 2.08
C TRP A 186 5.97 12.45 2.86
N THR A 187 6.30 11.18 2.62
CA THR A 187 5.67 10.04 3.30
C THR A 187 5.89 10.10 4.81
N VAL A 188 7.10 10.42 5.27
CA VAL A 188 7.41 10.62 6.71
C VAL A 188 6.54 11.74 7.30
N LEU A 189 6.43 12.88 6.62
CA LEU A 189 5.59 13.99 7.06
C LEU A 189 4.12 13.57 7.11
N ALA A 190 3.65 12.81 6.13
CA ALA A 190 2.28 12.30 6.08
C ALA A 190 1.99 11.35 7.25
N LEU A 191 2.86 10.39 7.53
CA LEU A 191 2.72 9.46 8.65
C LEU A 191 2.73 10.18 10.00
N ARG A 192 3.64 11.15 10.18
CA ARG A 192 3.69 11.97 11.39
C ARG A 192 2.40 12.77 11.58
N ALA A 193 1.82 13.28 10.49
CA ALA A 193 0.57 14.00 10.53
C ALA A 193 -0.62 13.08 10.86
N GLN A 194 -0.71 11.92 10.20
CA GLN A 194 -1.73 10.90 10.50
C GLN A 194 -1.68 10.46 11.96
N TRP A 195 -0.46 10.28 12.50
CA TRP A 195 -0.26 9.91 13.90
C TRP A 195 -0.82 10.92 14.89
N ARG A 196 -0.71 12.22 14.58
CA ARG A 196 -1.14 13.32 15.45
C ARG A 196 -2.61 13.68 15.33
N ASP A 197 -3.18 13.52 14.14
CA ASP A 197 -4.56 13.95 13.86
C ASP A 197 -5.63 13.13 14.61
N GLY A 198 -5.30 11.89 15.00
CA GLY A 198 -6.18 11.04 15.80
C GLY A 198 -7.30 10.34 15.03
N ARG A 199 -7.64 10.81 13.81
CA ARG A 199 -8.57 10.13 12.89
C ARG A 199 -8.07 8.74 12.50
N TRP A 200 -6.79 8.65 12.12
CA TRP A 200 -6.17 7.39 11.77
C TRP A 200 -5.81 6.55 13.00
N ARG A 201 -5.86 5.24 12.85
CA ARG A 201 -5.42 4.29 13.89
C ARG A 201 -3.91 4.12 13.81
N ARG A 202 -3.30 3.89 14.96
CA ARG A 202 -1.86 3.58 15.06
C ARG A 202 -1.46 2.40 14.18
N ALA A 203 -2.34 1.41 14.01
CA ALA A 203 -2.09 0.27 13.11
C ALA A 203 -1.91 0.72 11.65
N THR A 204 -2.75 1.63 11.15
CA THR A 204 -2.64 2.15 9.77
C THR A 204 -1.36 2.93 9.57
N VAL A 205 -0.97 3.76 10.55
CA VAL A 205 0.32 4.45 10.50
C VAL A 205 1.50 3.46 10.55
N ARG A 206 1.42 2.38 11.34
CA ARG A 206 2.45 1.32 11.35
C ARG A 206 2.59 0.63 10.00
N TYR A 207 1.50 0.36 9.29
CA TYR A 207 1.59 -0.17 7.93
C TYR A 207 2.27 0.80 6.98
N GLY A 208 2.01 2.10 7.10
CA GLY A 208 2.73 3.10 6.31
C GLY A 208 4.22 3.22 6.68
N ILE A 209 4.58 3.09 7.96
CA ILE A 209 5.99 3.00 8.38
C ILE A 209 6.63 1.73 7.81
N ALA A 210 5.94 0.60 7.83
CA ALA A 210 6.43 -0.63 7.22
C ALA A 210 6.60 -0.47 5.70
N ALA A 211 5.65 0.15 5.00
CA ALA A 211 5.76 0.46 3.57
C ALA A 211 6.92 1.39 3.24
N LEU A 212 7.30 2.28 4.17
CA LEU A 212 8.45 3.17 4.04
C LEU A 212 9.78 2.44 4.26
N LEU A 213 9.86 1.61 5.30
CA LEU A 213 11.12 0.98 5.73
C LEU A 213 11.42 -0.34 5.01
N ALA A 214 10.40 -1.09 4.60
CA ALA A 214 10.60 -2.40 4.00
C ALA A 214 11.36 -2.34 2.66
N PRO A 215 11.12 -1.37 1.75
CA PRO A 215 11.97 -1.20 0.56
C PRO A 215 13.43 -0.91 0.91
N LEU A 216 13.70 -0.12 1.95
CA LEU A 216 15.08 0.17 2.40
C LEU A 216 15.75 -1.08 2.97
N GLY A 217 15.02 -1.88 3.73
CA GLY A 217 15.47 -3.19 4.20
C GLY A 217 15.75 -4.14 3.04
N LEU A 218 14.90 -4.14 2.02
CA LEU A 218 15.06 -4.95 0.82
C LEU A 218 16.29 -4.52 0.01
N ILE A 219 16.53 -3.23 -0.17
CA ILE A 219 17.76 -2.72 -0.82
C ILE A 219 19.01 -3.19 -0.04
N SER A 220 18.94 -3.15 1.29
CA SER A 220 20.08 -3.54 2.15
C SER A 220 20.33 -5.06 2.14
N ALA A 221 19.25 -5.86 2.12
CA ALA A 221 19.32 -7.32 2.12
C ALA A 221 19.37 -7.93 0.70
N GLY A 222 19.12 -7.13 -0.33
CA GLY A 222 18.98 -7.55 -1.71
C GLY A 222 20.15 -8.37 -2.23
N PRO A 223 21.42 -7.96 -2.02
CA PRO A 223 22.57 -8.74 -2.42
C PRO A 223 22.60 -10.14 -1.81
N LEU A 224 22.17 -10.29 -0.55
CA LEU A 224 22.10 -11.60 0.11
C LEU A 224 20.95 -12.46 -0.42
N LEU A 225 19.81 -11.84 -0.74
CA LEU A 225 18.66 -12.53 -1.35
C LEU A 225 18.98 -12.97 -2.78
N ALA A 226 19.71 -12.17 -3.55
CA ALA A 226 20.14 -12.52 -4.90
C ALA A 226 21.04 -13.78 -4.90
N LEU A 227 21.84 -14.01 -3.85
CA LEU A 227 22.59 -15.26 -3.69
C LEU A 227 21.70 -16.50 -3.53
N THR A 228 20.44 -16.31 -3.15
CA THR A 228 19.43 -17.38 -3.05
C THR A 228 18.57 -17.52 -4.31
N GLY A 229 18.81 -16.68 -5.32
CA GLY A 229 18.11 -16.65 -6.61
C GLY A 229 17.12 -15.49 -6.74
N ASP A 230 16.96 -14.97 -7.96
CA ASP A 230 16.18 -13.78 -8.28
C ASP A 230 14.70 -13.87 -7.86
N LEU A 231 14.14 -15.08 -7.89
CA LEU A 231 12.80 -15.36 -7.35
C LEU A 231 12.58 -14.82 -5.93
N HIS A 232 13.57 -14.96 -5.05
CA HIS A 232 13.43 -14.54 -3.65
C HIS A 232 13.37 -13.01 -3.54
N LEU A 233 14.13 -12.31 -4.37
CA LEU A 233 14.13 -10.87 -4.45
C LEU A 233 12.78 -10.37 -5.01
N ASP A 234 12.28 -10.98 -6.07
CA ASP A 234 11.00 -10.63 -6.69
C ASP A 234 9.82 -10.90 -5.75
N ALA A 235 9.80 -12.05 -5.09
CA ALA A 235 8.78 -12.39 -4.10
C ALA A 235 8.78 -11.42 -2.91
N ALA A 236 9.97 -11.04 -2.42
CA ALA A 236 10.09 -10.03 -1.39
C ALA A 236 9.61 -8.66 -1.88
N GLY A 237 9.97 -8.26 -3.09
CA GLY A 237 9.50 -7.02 -3.73
C GLY A 237 7.98 -6.96 -3.86
N ALA A 238 7.36 -8.05 -4.34
CA ALA A 238 5.91 -8.19 -4.44
C ALA A 238 5.24 -8.04 -3.06
N ALA A 239 5.75 -8.74 -2.03
CA ALA A 239 5.23 -8.64 -0.68
C ALA A 239 5.37 -7.21 -0.10
N VAL A 240 6.51 -6.55 -0.31
CA VAL A 240 6.74 -5.15 0.10
C VAL A 240 5.76 -4.20 -0.58
N GLY A 241 5.51 -4.38 -1.87
CA GLY A 241 4.55 -3.58 -2.65
C GLY A 241 3.13 -3.58 -2.06
N THR A 242 2.72 -4.70 -1.45
CA THR A 242 1.40 -4.80 -0.81
C THR A 242 1.22 -3.85 0.38
N LEU A 243 2.30 -3.46 1.08
CA LEU A 243 2.21 -2.61 2.27
C LEU A 243 1.75 -1.20 1.92
N MET A 244 2.23 -0.65 0.81
CA MET A 244 1.81 0.66 0.30
C MET A 244 0.32 0.63 -0.04
N LEU A 245 -0.12 -0.38 -0.80
CA LEU A 245 -1.52 -0.62 -1.14
C LEU A 245 -2.40 -0.65 0.10
N VAL A 246 -2.02 -1.43 1.12
CA VAL A 246 -2.77 -1.56 2.37
C VAL A 246 -2.79 -0.25 3.15
N TRP A 247 -1.68 0.47 3.23
CA TRP A 247 -1.63 1.76 3.91
C TRP A 247 -2.57 2.78 3.25
N LEU A 248 -2.57 2.87 1.92
CA LEU A 248 -3.42 3.79 1.17
C LEU A 248 -4.90 3.45 1.36
N ALA A 249 -5.30 2.19 1.16
CA ALA A 249 -6.68 1.75 1.28
C ALA A 249 -7.19 1.91 2.72
N ARG A 250 -6.40 1.53 3.74
CA ARG A 250 -6.78 1.71 5.14
C ARG A 250 -6.86 3.18 5.54
N SER A 251 -5.96 4.02 5.02
CA SER A 251 -6.03 5.46 5.23
C SER A 251 -7.33 6.04 4.68
N ALA A 252 -7.81 5.54 3.54
CA ALA A 252 -9.11 5.91 2.97
C ALA A 252 -10.30 5.39 3.80
N HIS A 253 -10.19 4.17 4.35
CA HIS A 253 -11.25 3.57 5.19
C HIS A 253 -11.48 4.39 6.45
N GLU A 254 -10.40 4.73 7.16
CA GLU A 254 -10.46 5.40 8.44
C GLU A 254 -10.92 6.86 8.34
N LEU A 255 -10.80 7.49 7.17
CA LEU A 255 -11.42 8.79 6.90
C LEU A 255 -12.95 8.75 6.92
N ALA A 256 -13.55 7.56 6.74
CA ALA A 256 -15.01 7.35 6.81
C ALA A 256 -15.44 6.54 8.03
N ASP A 257 -14.52 6.25 8.97
CA ASP A 257 -14.88 5.63 10.23
C ASP A 257 -15.68 6.63 11.10
N PRO A 258 -16.65 6.16 11.90
CA PRO A 258 -17.34 6.99 12.86
C PRO A 258 -16.35 7.67 13.83
N PRO A 259 -16.62 8.91 14.29
CA PRO A 259 -15.81 9.56 15.31
C PRO A 259 -15.62 8.63 16.52
N ARG A 260 -14.41 8.56 17.07
CA ARG A 260 -14.19 7.84 18.33
C ARG A 260 -14.97 8.56 19.42
N GLN A 261 -16.11 8.00 19.84
CA GLN A 261 -16.74 8.43 21.09
C GLN A 261 -15.75 8.16 22.23
N PRO A 262 -15.46 9.16 23.09
CA PRO A 262 -14.79 8.92 24.34
C PRO A 262 -15.52 7.81 25.11
N ALA A 263 -14.78 6.96 25.83
CA ALA A 263 -15.41 6.01 26.73
C ALA A 263 -16.32 6.79 27.70
N PRO A 264 -17.52 6.26 28.03
CA PRO A 264 -18.35 6.86 29.07
C PRO A 264 -17.50 7.07 30.33
N PRO A 265 -17.61 8.21 31.01
CA PRO A 265 -16.89 8.43 32.26
C PRO A 265 -17.21 7.27 33.22
N ALA A 266 -16.18 6.75 33.89
CA ALA A 266 -16.37 5.72 34.90
C ALA A 266 -17.38 6.23 35.93
N PRO A 267 -18.36 5.41 36.35
CA PRO A 267 -19.31 5.82 37.37
C PRO A 267 -18.51 6.23 38.62
N LEU A 268 -18.79 7.44 39.11
CA LEU A 268 -18.22 7.92 40.38
C LEU A 268 -18.56 6.88 41.45
N SER A 269 -17.53 6.34 42.10
CA SER A 269 -17.70 5.46 43.26
C SER A 269 -18.62 6.17 44.26
N ALA A 270 -19.76 5.57 44.55
CA ALA A 270 -20.71 6.10 45.53
C ALA A 270 -19.95 6.35 46.83
N GLN A 271 -19.91 7.61 47.28
CA GLN A 271 -19.35 7.92 48.58
C GLN A 271 -20.24 7.26 49.65
N PRO A 272 -19.67 6.57 50.64
CA PRO A 272 -20.44 6.06 51.76
C PRO A 272 -21.10 7.24 52.48
N HIS A 273 -22.42 7.19 52.61
CA HIS A 273 -23.17 8.15 53.43
C HIS A 273 -22.73 8.02 54.90
N PRO A 274 -22.58 9.15 55.62
CA PRO A 274 -22.19 9.17 57.02
C PRO A 274 -23.26 8.57 57.95
#